data_AF-A0A1G9FSS0-F1
#
_entry.id   AF-A0A1G9FSS0-F1
#
_cell.length_a   1.000
_cell.length_b   1.000
_cell.length_c   1.000
_cell.angle_alpha   90.00
_cell.angle_beta   90.00
_cell.angle_gamma   90.00
#
_symmetry.space_group_name_H-M   'P 1'
#
loop_
_entity.id
_entity.type
_entity.pdbx_description
1 polymer ?
#
loop_
_entity_poly.entity_id
_entity_poly.type
_entity_poly.pdbx_seq_one_letter_code
_entity_poly.pdbx_strand_id
1 'polypeptide(L)' 'MHYQTAWQWARDGKMPVPVTKTATGRYLVLEQPSERDGRTVAYCRVSSADQKADLERQAGRVVTAATGMGLT' A
#
# COMPACT_ATOMS: atom_id res chain seq x y z
N MET A 1 7.16 4.88 13.63
CA MET A 1 7.23 6.21 12.98
C MET A 1 6.52 7.21 13.88
N HIS A 2 7.19 8.27 14.30
CA HIS A 2 6.60 9.33 15.12
C HIS A 2 6.22 10.53 14.24
N TYR A 3 5.12 11.23 14.55
CA TYR A 3 4.64 12.34 13.73
C TYR A 3 5.71 13.44 13.56
N GLN A 4 6.56 13.64 14.57
CA GLN A 4 7.62 14.64 14.57
C GLN A 4 8.68 14.38 13.50
N THR A 5 8.97 13.10 13.22
CA THR A 5 9.89 12.70 12.15
C THR A 5 9.32 13.08 10.78
N ALA A 6 8.04 12.79 10.54
CA ALA A 6 7.36 13.14 9.30
C ALA A 6 7.26 14.68 9.13
N TRP A 7 6.98 15.41 10.21
CA TRP A 7 6.95 16.86 10.19
C TRP A 7 8.32 17.47 9.85
N GLN A 8 9.41 16.94 10.44
CA GLN A 8 10.75 17.41 10.15
C GLN A 8 11.16 17.13 8.71
N TRP A 9 10.80 15.96 8.16
CA TRP A 9 11.02 15.66 6.75
C TRP A 9 10.23 16.58 5.81
N ALA A 10 8.98 16.88 6.15
CA ALA A 10 8.16 17.81 5.38
C ALA A 10 8.74 19.23 5.39
N ARG A 11 9.25 19.68 6.54
CA ARG A 11 9.92 20.98 6.67
C ARG A 11 11.26 21.03 5.93
N ASP A 12 12.05 19.96 6.02
CA ASP A 12 13.40 19.90 5.46
C ASP A 12 13.40 19.45 3.97
N GLY A 13 12.22 19.28 3.36
CA GLY A 13 12.09 18.88 1.95
C GLY A 13 12.50 17.43 1.64
N LYS A 14 12.55 16.56 2.65
CA LYS A 14 13.01 15.16 2.54
C LYS A 14 11.88 14.14 2.41
N MET A 15 10.66 14.61 2.19
CA MET A 15 9.51 13.70 2.07
C MET A 15 9.64 12.85 0.81
N PRO A 16 9.48 11.51 0.92
CA PRO A 16 9.49 10.62 -0.25
C PRO A 16 8.21 10.72 -1.09
N VAL A 17 7.23 11.50 -0.62
CA VAL A 17 5.93 11.72 -1.23
C VAL A 17 5.70 13.22 -1.41
N PRO A 18 4.92 13.65 -2.40
CA PRO A 18 4.64 15.07 -2.60
C PRO A 18 3.94 15.67 -1.38
N VAL A 19 4.43 16.82 -0.93
CA VAL A 19 3.85 17.57 0.19
C VAL A 19 3.69 19.02 -0.20
N THR A 20 2.52 19.59 0.09
CA THR A 20 2.24 21.02 -0.13
C THR A 20 2.00 21.74 1.19
N LYS A 21 2.61 22.92 1.36
CA LYS A 21 2.36 23.79 2.51
C LYS A 21 1.19 24.74 2.18
N THR A 22 0.14 24.68 2.98
CA THR A 22 -1.01 25.60 2.88
C THR A 22 -0.65 27.01 3.34
N ALA A 23 -1.44 28.01 2.92
CA ALA A 23 -1.27 29.40 3.36
C ALA A 23 -1.33 29.57 4.89
N THR A 24 -2.04 28.67 5.59
CA THR A 24 -2.14 28.65 7.06
C THR A 24 -1.01 27.86 7.75
N GLY A 25 -0.02 27.38 7.00
CA GLY A 25 1.18 26.73 7.53
C GLY A 25 1.07 25.23 7.77
N ARG A 26 -0.04 24.58 7.41
CA ARG A 26 -0.21 23.12 7.50
C ARG A 26 0.47 22.42 6.31
N TYR A 27 1.04 21.24 6.55
CA TYR A 27 1.57 20.37 5.51
C TYR A 27 0.50 19.34 5.11
N LEU A 28 0.16 19.31 3.82
CA LEU A 28 -0.72 18.32 3.22
C LEU A 28 0.13 17.31 2.48
N VAL A 29 0.05 16.05 2.90
CA VAL A 29 0.65 14.92 2.19
C VAL A 29 -0.31 14.54 1.07
N LEU A 30 0.15 14.66 -0.16
CA LEU A 30 -0.61 14.25 -1.32
C LEU A 30 -0.36 12.76 -1.55
N GLU A 31 -1.41 12.01 -1.83
CA GLU A 31 -1.25 10.65 -2.33
C GLU A 31 -0.47 10.75 -3.65
N GLN A 32 0.57 9.93 -3.79
CA GLN A 32 1.14 9.74 -5.12
C GLN A 32 0.03 9.16 -6.00
N PRO A 33 -0.21 9.72 -7.20
CA PRO A 33 -1.11 9.09 -8.14
C PRO A 33 -0.60 7.67 -8.35
N SER A 34 -1.36 6.69 -7.87
CA SER A 34 -1.04 5.31 -8.11
C SER A 34 -1.20 5.10 -9.61
N GLU A 35 -0.10 4.91 -10.32
CA GLU A 35 -0.11 4.24 -11.61
C GLU A 35 -0.62 2.82 -11.34
N ARG A 36 -1.95 2.68 -11.22
CA ARG A 36 -2.62 1.38 -11.26
C ARG A 36 -2.65 0.99 -12.73
N ASP A 37 -1.46 0.70 -13.25
CA ASP A 37 -1.30 -0.11 -14.44
C ASP A 37 -2.13 -1.36 -14.15
N GLY A 38 -3.19 -1.61 -14.93
CA GLY A 38 -4.40 -2.39 -14.57
C GLY A 38 -4.16 -3.81 -14.07
N ARG A 39 -3.50 -3.92 -12.92
CA ARG A 39 -2.87 -5.11 -12.37
C ARG A 39 -3.44 -5.34 -11.00
N THR A 40 -3.96 -6.54 -10.84
CA THR A 40 -4.55 -7.01 -9.60
C THR A 40 -3.53 -7.86 -8.86
N VAL A 41 -3.39 -7.63 -7.56
CA VAL A 41 -2.51 -8.42 -6.69
C VAL A 41 -3.35 -9.08 -5.61
N ALA A 42 -3.23 -10.40 -5.50
CA ALA A 42 -3.81 -11.17 -4.41
C ALA A 42 -2.81 -11.28 -3.26
N TYR A 43 -3.10 -10.64 -2.12
CA TYR A 43 -2.34 -10.85 -0.89
C TYR A 43 -3.00 -11.95 -0.06
N CYS A 44 -2.26 -13.03 0.21
CA CYS A 44 -2.74 -14.16 1.00
C CYS A 44 -1.89 -14.33 2.26
N ARG A 45 -2.52 -14.72 3.36
CA ARG A 45 -1.83 -15.05 4.61
C ARG A 45 -2.54 -16.19 5.33
N VAL A 46 -1.78 -16.91 6.14
CA VAL A 46 -2.29 -17.91 7.08
C VAL A 46 -2.20 -17.37 8.51
N SER A 47 -3.12 -17.79 9.38
CA SER A 47 -3.17 -17.33 10.78
C SER A 47 -2.09 -17.98 11.66
N SER A 48 -1.56 -19.12 11.26
CA SER A 48 -0.45 -19.82 11.95
C SER A 48 0.70 -20.11 10.99
N ALA A 49 1.92 -19.98 11.50
CA ALA A 49 3.13 -20.35 10.76
C ALA A 49 3.17 -21.85 10.40
N ASP A 50 2.58 -22.71 11.24
CA ASP A 50 2.49 -24.16 10.98
C ASP A 50 1.66 -24.48 9.73
N GLN A 51 0.81 -23.55 9.30
CA GLN A 51 -0.03 -23.69 8.11
C GLN A 51 0.60 -23.08 6.86
N LYS A 52 1.89 -22.70 6.88
CA LYS A 52 2.55 -22.09 5.73
C LYS A 52 2.49 -22.96 4.46
N ALA A 53 2.49 -24.28 4.62
CA ALA A 53 2.33 -25.22 3.50
C ALA A 53 0.97 -25.07 2.78
N ASP A 54 -0.07 -24.58 3.47
CA ASP A 54 -1.40 -24.34 2.90
C ASP A 54 -1.51 -23.01 2.15
N LEU A 55 -0.52 -22.12 2.29
CA LEU A 55 -0.58 -20.76 1.73
C LEU A 55 -0.69 -20.78 0.20
N GLU A 56 0.03 -21.69 -0.46
CA GLU A 56 0.00 -21.83 -1.91
C GLU A 56 -1.39 -22.27 -2.41
N ARG A 57 -2.02 -23.22 -1.71
CA ARG A 57 -3.39 -23.66 -2.01
C ARG A 57 -4.39 -22.52 -1.83
N GLN A 58 -4.25 -21.71 -0.78
CA GLN A 58 -5.11 -20.54 -0.56
C GLN A 58 -4.91 -19.48 -1.65
N ALA A 59 -3.66 -19.18 -2.01
CA ALA A 59 -3.34 -18.25 -3.09
C ALA A 59 -3.94 -18.69 -4.42
N GLY A 60 -3.83 -19.97 -4.78
CA GLY A 60 -4.43 -20.51 -6.00
C GLY A 60 -5.96 -20.33 -6.05
N ARG A 61 -6.66 -20.56 -4.94
CA ARG A 61 -8.11 -20.34 -4.84
C ARG A 61 -8.49 -18.87 -5.01
N VAL A 62 -7.72 -17.96 -4.41
CA VAL A 62 -7.97 -16.51 -4.51
C VAL A 62 -7.72 -16.02 -5.94
N VAL A 63 -6.62 -16.44 -6.58
CA VAL A 63 -6.32 -16.08 -7.97
C VAL A 63 -7.39 -16.61 -8.92
N THR A 64 -7.83 -17.85 -8.73
CA THR A 64 -8.89 -18.45 -9.56
C THR A 64 -10.20 -17.66 -9.43
N ALA A 65 -10.61 -17.33 -8.21
CA ALA A 65 -11.81 -16.54 -7.96
C ALA A 65 -11.71 -15.12 -8.56
N ALA A 66 -10.58 -14.44 -8.36
CA ALA A 66 -10.34 -13.10 -8.88
C ALA A 66 -10.35 -13.08 -10.43
N THR A 67 -9.71 -14.06 -11.06
CA THR A 67 -9.72 -14.22 -12.51
C THR A 67 -11.14 -14.46 -13.03
N GLY A 68 -11.95 -15.28 -12.33
CA GLY A 68 -13.36 -15.49 -12.65
C GLY A 68 -14.24 -14.23 -12.54
N MET A 69 -13.79 -13.23 -11.76
CA MET A 69 -14.42 -11.91 -11.66
C MET A 69 -13.89 -10.90 -12.70
N GLY A 70 -12.98 -11.32 -13.58
CA GLY A 70 -12.35 -10.44 -14.57
C GLY A 70 -11.25 -9.56 -14.02
N LEU A 71 -10.75 -9.84 -12.81
CA LEU A 71 -9.59 -9.15 -12.25
C LEU A 71 -8.31 -9.77 -12.81
N THR A 72 -7.49 -8.95 -13.46
CA THR A 72 -6.19 -9.32 -14.07
C THR A 72 -5.05 -8.59 -13.41
#